data_AF-A0A7A6UQA0-F1
#
_entry.id   AF-A0A7A6UQA0-F1
#
_cell.length_a   1.000
_cell.length_b   1.000
_cell.length_c   1.000
_cell.angle_alpha   90.00
_cell.angle_beta   90.00
_cell.angle_gamma   90.00
#
_symmetry.space_group_name_H-M   'P 1'
#
loop_
_entity.id
_entity.type
_entity.pdbx_description
1 polymer ?
#
loop_
_entity_poly.entity_id
_entity_poly.type
_entity_poly.pdbx_seq_one_letter_code
_entity_poly.pdbx_strand_id
1 'polypeptide(L)'
;VLPTRLDVEVNGFNGGVLNGVPSAYHWYTEQYGVKWPVGYEVNISRQGENFIQVDFDTPWCQPESNVVAELSRRFGCTLEHWYAEQGCNFCGWQRYERGELVDVLWGELEWSSPTDDDELPEVTAPEWIVDKVAHYGG
;
A
#
# COMPACT_ATOMS: atom_id res chain seq x y z
N VAL A 1 10.45 6.01 -7.20
CA VAL A 1 10.10 4.93 -8.16
C VAL A 1 9.58 5.61 -9.40
N LEU A 2 8.39 6.22 -9.31
CA LEU A 2 7.97 7.30 -10.18
C LEU A 2 8.63 8.62 -9.72
N PRO A 3 8.96 9.54 -10.65
CA PRO A 3 9.55 10.83 -10.29
C PRO A 3 8.51 11.78 -9.69
N THR A 4 8.97 12.76 -8.92
CA THR A 4 8.17 13.92 -8.52
C THR A 4 8.40 15.10 -9.47
N ARG A 5 7.79 16.25 -9.21
CA ARG A 5 8.03 17.51 -9.91
C ARG A 5 8.61 18.58 -8.99
N LEU A 6 9.63 19.29 -9.49
CA LEU A 6 10.32 20.33 -8.72
C LEU A 6 9.39 21.46 -8.25
N ASP A 7 8.48 21.92 -9.11
CA ASP A 7 7.55 23.00 -8.75
C ASP A 7 6.59 22.59 -7.64
N VAL A 8 6.14 21.34 -7.64
CA VAL A 8 5.33 20.75 -6.55
C VAL A 8 6.11 20.68 -5.25
N GLU A 9 7.36 20.18 -5.27
CA GLU A 9 8.20 20.11 -4.07
C GLU A 9 8.46 21.50 -3.47
N VAL A 10 8.69 22.50 -4.31
CA VAL A 10 8.87 23.89 -3.89
C VAL A 10 7.58 24.50 -3.34
N ASN A 11 6.42 24.15 -3.91
CA ASN A 11 5.12 24.60 -3.41
C ASN A 11 4.77 23.99 -2.04
N GLY A 12 5.40 22.87 -1.68
CA GLY A 12 5.30 22.24 -0.37
C GLY A 12 4.01 21.46 -0.14
N PHE A 13 3.92 20.81 1.03
CA PHE A 13 2.84 19.87 1.34
C PHE A 13 1.43 20.49 1.27
N ASN A 14 1.25 21.65 1.90
CA ASN A 14 -0.02 22.38 1.91
C ASN A 14 -0.17 23.31 0.70
N GLY A 15 0.89 23.53 -0.09
CA GLY A 15 0.85 24.44 -1.23
C GLY A 15 0.80 25.92 -0.81
N GLY A 16 0.36 26.76 -1.75
CA GLY A 16 0.02 28.17 -1.52
C GLY A 16 1.14 29.17 -1.82
N VAL A 17 2.33 28.71 -2.18
CA VAL A 17 3.45 29.57 -2.61
C VAL A 17 3.37 29.88 -4.11
N LEU A 18 3.02 28.87 -4.92
CA LEU A 18 2.99 28.95 -6.38
C LEU A 18 1.55 28.79 -6.89
N ASN A 19 1.00 29.85 -7.47
CA ASN A 19 -0.35 29.85 -8.04
C ASN A 19 -0.45 28.89 -9.24
N GLY A 20 -1.49 28.06 -9.26
CA GLY A 20 -1.74 27.09 -10.34
C GLY A 20 -0.88 25.83 -10.27
N VAL A 21 0.03 25.72 -9.29
CA VAL A 21 0.79 24.49 -9.01
C VAL A 21 0.06 23.73 -7.90
N PRO A 22 -0.15 22.40 -8.03
CA PRO A 22 -0.77 21.62 -6.96
C PRO A 22 0.14 21.60 -5.72
N SER A 23 -0.45 21.33 -4.55
CA SER A 23 0.36 21.05 -3.36
C SER A 23 0.96 19.65 -3.45
N ALA A 24 2.05 19.40 -2.72
CA ALA A 24 2.66 18.07 -2.71
C ALA A 24 1.70 17.01 -2.15
N TYR A 25 0.83 17.36 -1.20
CA TYR A 25 -0.24 16.47 -0.75
C TYR A 25 -1.10 15.95 -1.91
N HIS A 26 -1.69 16.86 -2.70
CA HIS A 26 -2.57 16.49 -3.80
C HIS A 26 -1.81 15.72 -4.89
N TRP A 27 -0.58 16.15 -5.20
CA TRP A 27 0.27 15.47 -6.17
C TRP A 27 0.62 14.04 -5.72
N TYR A 28 0.97 13.82 -4.45
CA TYR A 28 1.30 12.50 -3.92
C TYR A 28 0.10 11.57 -3.90
N THR A 29 -1.07 12.06 -3.50
CA THR A 29 -2.30 11.26 -3.53
C THR A 29 -2.68 10.86 -4.96
N GLU A 30 -2.47 11.74 -5.94
CA GLU A 30 -2.78 11.45 -7.35
C GLU A 30 -1.74 10.54 -8.02
N GLN A 31 -0.45 10.77 -7.77
CA GLN A 31 0.63 10.03 -8.45
C GLN A 31 0.99 8.72 -7.77
N TYR A 32 0.90 8.67 -6.44
CA TYR A 32 1.39 7.55 -5.64
C TYR A 32 0.30 6.86 -4.82
N GLY A 33 -0.93 7.38 -4.79
CA GLY A 33 -2.07 6.80 -4.06
C GLY A 33 -2.02 7.03 -2.54
N VAL A 34 -0.94 7.62 -2.01
CA VAL A 34 -0.67 7.74 -0.58
C VAL A 34 -0.35 9.17 -0.19
N LYS A 35 -0.67 9.53 1.06
CA LYS A 35 -0.36 10.86 1.62
C LYS A 35 1.13 11.16 1.61
N TRP A 36 1.93 10.18 2.01
CA TRP A 36 3.38 10.26 2.08
C TRP A 36 3.96 9.06 1.32
N PRO A 37 4.77 9.27 0.27
CA PRO A 37 5.33 8.17 -0.53
C PRO A 37 6.54 7.53 0.16
N VAL A 38 6.34 7.06 1.39
CA VAL A 38 7.33 6.38 2.23
C VAL A 38 6.65 5.25 2.99
N GLY A 39 7.35 4.11 3.09
CA GLY A 39 6.95 3.02 3.98
C GLY A 39 7.43 3.28 5.40
N TYR A 40 6.55 3.12 6.37
CA TYR A 40 6.86 3.13 7.80
C TYR A 40 7.07 1.70 8.29
N GLU A 41 7.78 1.56 9.42
CA GLU A 41 8.03 0.26 10.07
C GLU A 41 8.55 -0.85 9.14
N VAL A 42 9.35 -0.46 8.15
CA VAL A 42 9.85 -1.38 7.12
C VAL A 42 10.61 -2.55 7.76
N ASN A 43 10.09 -3.75 7.55
CA ASN A 43 10.63 -4.99 8.10
C ASN A 43 10.84 -6.02 6.99
N ILE A 44 12.03 -6.64 6.96
CA ILE A 44 12.28 -7.80 6.10
C ILE A 44 11.89 -9.04 6.91
N SER A 45 10.65 -9.50 6.76
CA SER A 45 10.10 -10.63 7.52
C SER A 45 10.64 -11.97 7.05
N ARG A 46 11.01 -12.09 5.77
CA ARG A 46 11.58 -13.33 5.22
C ARG A 46 12.53 -13.03 4.06
N GLN A 47 13.59 -13.82 3.95
CA GLN A 47 14.50 -13.79 2.82
C GLN A 47 14.95 -15.20 2.47
N GLY A 48 15.06 -15.47 1.17
CA GLY A 48 15.65 -16.70 0.64
C GLY A 48 16.60 -16.40 -0.52
N GLU A 49 17.05 -17.45 -1.20
CA GLU A 49 17.99 -17.32 -2.32
C GLU A 49 17.46 -16.44 -3.46
N ASN A 50 16.16 -16.58 -3.78
CA ASN A 50 15.51 -15.93 -4.93
C ASN A 50 14.29 -15.09 -4.55
N PHE A 51 14.11 -14.77 -3.26
CA PHE A 51 12.98 -13.94 -2.84
C PHE A 51 13.31 -13.12 -1.58
N ILE A 52 12.58 -12.02 -1.42
CA ILE A 52 12.49 -11.23 -0.21
C ILE A 52 11.02 -10.94 0.06
N GLN A 53 10.62 -10.98 1.32
CA GLN A 53 9.33 -10.51 1.81
C GLN A 53 9.58 -9.29 2.68
N VAL A 54 8.86 -8.21 2.37
CA VAL A 54 8.99 -6.92 3.06
C VAL A 54 7.60 -6.48 3.47
N ASP A 55 7.44 -6.18 4.76
CA ASP A 55 6.24 -5.60 5.33
C ASP A 55 6.53 -4.13 5.66
N PHE A 56 5.55 -3.26 5.44
CA PHE A 56 5.65 -1.84 5.72
C PHE A 56 4.25 -1.21 5.78
N ASP A 57 4.15 -0.07 6.45
CA ASP A 57 2.93 0.70 6.54
C ASP A 57 2.92 1.92 5.65
N THR A 58 1.73 2.25 5.15
CA THR A 58 1.47 3.51 4.46
C THR A 58 0.26 4.22 5.08
N PRO A 59 0.26 5.56 5.12
CA PRO A 59 -0.91 6.28 5.60
C PRO A 59 -2.10 6.11 4.64
N TRP A 60 -3.22 5.64 5.21
CA TRP A 60 -4.59 5.60 4.65
C TRP A 60 -4.88 4.64 3.50
N CYS A 61 -3.89 4.34 2.65
CA CYS A 61 -4.11 3.49 1.48
C CYS A 61 -2.82 2.79 1.08
N GLN A 62 -2.92 1.72 0.31
CA GLN A 62 -1.79 1.12 -0.38
C GLN A 62 -1.23 2.05 -1.46
N PRO A 63 0.05 1.88 -1.88
CA PRO A 63 0.58 2.57 -3.05
C PRO A 63 -0.24 2.31 -4.31
N GLU A 64 -0.33 3.33 -5.18
CA GLU A 64 -1.02 3.22 -6.46
C GLU A 64 -0.42 2.10 -7.33
N SER A 65 -1.26 1.43 -8.13
CA SER A 65 -0.86 0.24 -8.88
C SER A 65 0.34 0.48 -9.80
N ASN A 66 0.42 1.67 -10.41
CA ASN A 66 1.53 2.07 -11.27
C ASN A 66 2.88 2.16 -10.53
N VAL A 67 2.90 2.47 -9.22
CA VAL A 67 4.10 2.52 -8.39
C VAL A 67 4.64 1.10 -8.20
N VAL A 68 3.77 0.16 -7.85
CA VAL A 68 4.14 -1.24 -7.62
C VAL A 68 4.53 -1.93 -8.94
N ALA A 69 3.80 -1.64 -10.01
CA ALA A 69 4.14 -2.08 -11.35
C ALA A 69 5.55 -1.60 -11.75
N GLU A 70 5.85 -0.32 -11.58
CA GLU A 70 7.17 0.25 -11.87
C GLU A 70 8.28 -0.39 -11.01
N LEU A 71 8.02 -0.75 -9.76
CA LEU A 71 8.95 -1.52 -8.94
C LEU A 71 9.28 -2.88 -9.59
N SER A 72 8.27 -3.62 -10.04
CA SER A 72 8.45 -4.92 -10.71
C SER A 72 9.32 -4.77 -11.97
N ARG A 73 9.11 -3.71 -12.76
CA ARG A 73 9.91 -3.40 -13.95
C ARG A 73 11.34 -3.04 -13.61
N ARG A 74 11.53 -2.14 -12.64
CA ARG A 74 12.84 -1.59 -12.26
C ARG A 74 13.77 -2.67 -11.71
N PHE A 75 13.21 -3.60 -10.94
CA PHE A 75 13.99 -4.69 -10.34
C PHE A 75 13.93 -5.99 -11.14
N GLY A 76 13.14 -6.04 -12.23
CA GLY A 76 13.05 -7.22 -13.10
C GLY A 76 12.48 -8.45 -12.39
N CYS A 77 11.58 -8.26 -11.43
CA CYS A 77 11.01 -9.31 -10.60
C CYS A 77 9.50 -9.44 -10.79
N THR A 78 8.96 -10.57 -10.30
CA THR A 78 7.54 -10.69 -9.99
C THR A 78 7.32 -10.11 -8.59
N LEU A 79 6.30 -9.27 -8.44
CA LEU A 79 5.85 -8.79 -7.13
C LEU A 79 4.46 -9.36 -6.84
N GLU A 80 4.29 -9.89 -5.64
CA GLU A 80 2.99 -10.19 -5.05
C GLU A 80 2.79 -9.21 -3.89
N HIS A 81 1.70 -8.45 -3.95
CA HIS A 81 1.42 -7.32 -3.06
C HIS A 81 0.10 -7.57 -2.36
N TRP A 82 0.16 -7.93 -1.08
CA TRP A 82 -1.00 -8.01 -0.18
C TRP A 82 -1.11 -6.71 0.60
N TYR A 83 -2.33 -6.22 0.78
CA TYR A 83 -2.62 -5.01 1.56
C TYR A 83 -3.98 -5.10 2.24
N ALA A 84 -4.11 -4.41 3.37
CA ALA A 84 -5.36 -4.29 4.11
C ALA A 84 -5.39 -2.96 4.88
N GLU A 85 -6.59 -2.41 5.07
CA GLU A 85 -6.83 -1.23 5.88
C GLU A 85 -8.17 -1.37 6.62
N GLN A 86 -8.10 -1.59 7.94
CA GLN A 86 -9.24 -1.87 8.79
C GLN A 86 -10.16 -0.66 8.99
N GLY A 87 -9.62 0.57 8.98
CA GLY A 87 -10.38 1.78 9.24
C GLY A 87 -11.43 2.08 8.15
N CYS A 88 -11.10 1.75 6.90
CA CYS A 88 -11.96 1.88 5.72
C CYS A 88 -12.48 0.53 5.21
N ASN A 89 -12.18 -0.56 5.94
CA ASN A 89 -12.65 -1.92 5.69
C ASN A 89 -12.37 -2.46 4.28
N PHE A 90 -11.13 -2.37 3.79
CA PHE A 90 -10.76 -2.97 2.51
C PHE A 90 -9.49 -3.81 2.60
N CYS A 91 -9.36 -4.76 1.69
CA CYS A 91 -8.14 -5.53 1.48
C CYS A 91 -7.98 -5.96 0.02
N GLY A 92 -6.78 -6.40 -0.33
CA GLY A 92 -6.51 -6.87 -1.67
C GLY A 92 -5.19 -7.62 -1.80
N TRP A 93 -5.08 -8.27 -2.94
CA TRP A 93 -3.86 -8.88 -3.42
C TRP A 93 -3.68 -8.54 -4.89
N GLN A 94 -2.46 -8.24 -5.30
CA GLN A 94 -2.12 -7.91 -6.67
C GLN A 94 -0.82 -8.59 -7.08
N ARG A 95 -0.77 -9.05 -8.32
CA ARG A 95 0.45 -9.61 -8.93
C ARG A 95 0.94 -8.72 -10.06
N TYR A 96 2.22 -8.41 -10.03
CA TYR A 96 2.89 -7.57 -11.02
C TYR A 96 4.05 -8.29 -11.69
N GLU A 97 4.16 -8.15 -13.00
CA GLU A 97 5.27 -8.69 -13.79
C GLU A 97 5.71 -7.69 -14.85
N ARG A 98 7.02 -7.39 -14.88
CA ARG A 98 7.67 -6.56 -15.93
C ARG A 98 7.02 -5.18 -16.15
N GLY A 99 6.40 -4.61 -15.13
CA GLY A 99 5.73 -3.30 -15.26
C GLY A 99 4.22 -3.36 -15.46
N GLU A 100 3.61 -4.54 -15.41
CA GLU A 100 2.18 -4.72 -15.66
C GLU A 100 1.50 -5.38 -14.46
N LEU A 101 0.27 -4.95 -14.15
CA LEU A 101 -0.64 -5.67 -13.26
C LEU A 101 -1.21 -6.87 -14.04
N VAL A 102 -0.92 -8.09 -13.57
CA VAL A 102 -1.32 -9.32 -14.29
C VAL A 102 -2.44 -10.08 -13.60
N ASP A 103 -2.66 -9.86 -12.30
CA ASP A 103 -3.76 -10.47 -11.56
C ASP A 103 -4.14 -9.61 -10.33
N VAL A 104 -5.39 -9.70 -9.89
CA VAL A 104 -5.93 -8.90 -8.79
C VAL A 104 -7.10 -9.58 -8.08
N LEU A 105 -7.07 -9.49 -6.76
CA LEU A 105 -8.19 -9.75 -5.86
C LEU A 105 -8.43 -8.50 -5.00
N TRP A 106 -9.70 -8.19 -4.77
CA TRP A 106 -10.11 -7.10 -3.87
C TRP A 106 -11.33 -7.55 -3.08
N GLY A 107 -11.49 -7.03 -1.88
CA GLY A 107 -12.62 -7.33 -1.02
C GLY A 107 -12.64 -6.45 0.22
N GLU A 108 -13.61 -6.71 1.08
CA GLU A 108 -13.75 -6.11 2.40
C GLU A 108 -13.32 -7.14 3.46
N LEU A 109 -12.84 -6.67 4.62
CA LEU A 109 -12.50 -7.56 5.72
C LEU A 109 -13.79 -8.06 6.38
N GLU A 110 -13.84 -9.35 6.68
CA GLU A 110 -14.89 -9.95 7.50
C GLU A 110 -14.33 -10.24 8.90
N TRP A 111 -15.12 -9.92 9.92
CA TRP A 111 -14.69 -9.95 11.32
C TRP A 111 -15.46 -11.01 12.09
N SER A 112 -14.81 -11.63 13.07
CA SER A 112 -15.50 -12.46 14.05
C SER A 112 -16.55 -11.63 14.81
N SER A 113 -17.49 -12.31 15.45
CA SER A 113 -18.48 -11.70 16.35
C SER A 113 -18.21 -12.22 17.76
N PRO A 114 -17.28 -11.59 18.50
CA PRO A 114 -17.01 -11.93 19.88
C PRO A 114 -18.27 -12.00 20.73
N THR A 115 -18.33 -12.97 21.64
CA THR A 115 -19.47 -13.10 22.57
C THR A 115 -19.14 -12.67 24.00
N ASP A 116 -17.88 -12.40 24.25
CA ASP A 116 -17.34 -11.87 25.50
C ASP A 116 -16.88 -10.42 25.26
N ASP A 117 -17.19 -9.51 26.20
CA ASP A 117 -16.85 -8.09 26.09
C ASP A 117 -15.32 -7.86 26.17
N ASP A 118 -14.56 -8.85 26.65
CA ASP A 118 -13.10 -8.82 26.73
C ASP A 118 -12.41 -9.40 25.46
N GLU A 119 -13.16 -9.95 24.49
CA GLU A 119 -12.64 -10.55 23.27
C GLU A 119 -12.65 -9.53 22.11
N LEU A 120 -11.49 -9.29 21.49
CA LEU A 120 -11.38 -8.40 20.33
C LEU A 120 -11.79 -9.15 19.05
N PRO A 121 -12.51 -8.49 18.12
CA PRO A 121 -12.86 -9.10 16.85
C PRO A 121 -11.58 -9.35 16.02
N GLU A 122 -11.49 -10.53 15.44
CA GLU A 122 -10.40 -10.96 14.57
C GLU A 122 -10.88 -11.02 13.11
N VAL A 123 -9.99 -10.80 12.17
CA VAL A 123 -10.31 -10.98 10.74
C VAL A 123 -10.44 -12.47 10.43
N THR A 124 -11.60 -12.87 9.91
CA THR A 124 -11.92 -14.26 9.58
C THR A 124 -12.00 -14.52 8.07
N ALA A 125 -12.22 -13.47 7.27
CA ALA A 125 -12.26 -13.57 5.81
C ALA A 125 -11.86 -12.24 5.14
N PRO A 126 -11.56 -12.26 3.83
CA PRO A 126 -11.53 -13.43 2.95
C PRO A 126 -10.35 -14.37 3.23
N GLU A 127 -10.50 -15.69 3.03
CA GLU A 127 -9.47 -16.68 3.35
C GLU A 127 -8.10 -16.40 2.68
N TRP A 128 -8.08 -15.73 1.53
CA TRP A 128 -6.86 -15.43 0.79
C TRP A 128 -6.03 -14.28 1.38
N ILE A 129 -6.58 -13.45 2.27
CA ILE A 129 -5.83 -12.41 3.00
C ILE A 129 -5.42 -12.85 4.41
N VAL A 130 -6.13 -13.84 4.98
CA VAL A 130 -5.85 -14.34 6.33
C VAL A 130 -4.39 -14.83 6.42
N ASP A 131 -3.67 -14.29 7.41
CA ASP A 131 -2.24 -14.53 7.67
C ASP A 131 -1.28 -14.12 6.53
N LYS A 132 -1.71 -13.27 5.59
CA LYS A 132 -0.86 -12.75 4.49
C LYS A 132 -0.26 -11.39 4.74
N VAL A 133 -0.83 -10.62 5.67
CA VAL A 133 -0.33 -9.30 6.09
C VAL A 133 0.11 -9.38 7.54
N ALA A 134 1.08 -8.57 7.94
CA ALA A 134 1.56 -8.53 9.32
C ALA A 134 0.46 -8.06 10.30
N HIS A 135 -0.43 -7.19 9.83
CA HIS A 135 -1.61 -6.68 10.52
C HIS A 135 -2.58 -6.06 9.49
N TYR A 136 -3.83 -5.83 9.89
CA TYR A 136 -4.89 -5.33 8.99
C TYR A 136 -5.08 -3.81 8.99
N GLY A 137 -4.21 -3.07 9.69
CA GLY A 137 -4.19 -1.61 9.72
C GLY A 137 -3.02 -1.11 10.58
N GLY A 138 -2.56 0.11 10.34
CA GLY A 138 -1.39 0.71 11.03
C GLY A 138 -1.68 1.31 12.40
#